data_AF-A0A0N4Z7R2-F1
#
_entry.id   AF-A0A0N4Z7R2-F1
#
_cell.length_a   1.000
_cell.length_b   1.000
_cell.length_c   1.000
_cell.angle_alpha   90.00
_cell.angle_beta   90.00
_cell.angle_gamma   90.00
#
_symmetry.space_group_name_H-M   'P 1'
#
loop_
_entity.id
_entity.type
_entity.pdbx_description
1 polymer ?
#
loop_
_entity_poly.entity_id
_entity_poly.type
_entity_poly.pdbx_seq_one_letter_code
_entity_poly.pdbx_strand_id
1 'polypeptide(L)'
;MYKKYLFAICLSYLLTNVNCCMSSKPTDPPVVPTSTTISPSTSTTTSTTTSPTTSTTTTPTTSTTTTPTTSTTTTTTTVSTITSCVKKDNKVNLYVDPSVAGSENAAIGGSKTGTACDVCANTKYFDPATNSKFTGTGAINTYSCPTGKPLCLCDATKCYKETADTVSVTLYPYCTSATDCNVYGIIDAQKDTDGVAGANGVAVWTPANTLDSNFDFLPVTTANTYMKVSAISCGTCPIAVTSTSCLPTTLTMA
;
A
#
# COMPACT_ATOMS: atom_id res chain seq x y z
N MET A 1 -7.87 -16.48 -15.94
CA MET A 1 -8.84 -16.68 -17.05
C MET A 1 -10.10 -15.80 -16.96
N TYR A 2 -10.05 -14.59 -16.34
CA TYR A 2 -11.25 -13.73 -16.14
C TYR A 2 -11.18 -12.30 -16.72
N LYS A 3 -10.03 -11.83 -17.22
CA LYS A 3 -9.90 -10.44 -17.73
C LYS A 3 -10.26 -10.24 -19.20
N LYS A 4 -10.47 -11.30 -19.99
CA LYS A 4 -11.04 -11.19 -21.35
C LYS A 4 -12.51 -10.77 -21.37
N TYR A 5 -13.21 -10.79 -20.22
CA TYR A 5 -14.62 -10.39 -20.16
C TYR A 5 -14.85 -8.90 -19.83
N LEU A 6 -13.95 -8.19 -19.15
CA LEU A 6 -14.24 -6.79 -18.80
C LEU A 6 -14.01 -5.81 -19.97
N PHE A 7 -12.96 -6.00 -20.77
CA PHE A 7 -12.74 -5.19 -21.97
C PHE A 7 -13.69 -5.56 -23.13
N ALA A 8 -14.19 -6.79 -23.15
CA ALA A 8 -15.20 -7.21 -24.11
C ALA A 8 -16.59 -6.67 -23.78
N ILE A 9 -16.95 -6.40 -22.52
CA ILE A 9 -18.28 -5.86 -22.19
C ILE A 9 -18.41 -4.38 -22.58
N CYS A 10 -17.33 -3.59 -22.56
CA CYS A 10 -17.37 -2.21 -23.04
C CYS A 10 -17.41 -2.12 -24.59
N LEU A 11 -16.82 -3.10 -25.30
CA LEU A 11 -16.82 -3.13 -26.76
C LEU A 11 -17.99 -3.92 -27.39
N SER A 12 -18.68 -4.77 -26.62
CA SER A 12 -19.88 -5.50 -27.08
C SER A 12 -21.15 -4.64 -27.06
N TYR A 13 -21.16 -3.52 -26.34
CA TYR A 13 -22.29 -2.57 -26.35
C TYR A 13 -22.21 -1.52 -27.47
N LEU A 14 -21.07 -1.38 -28.15
CA LEU A 14 -20.89 -0.40 -29.24
C LEU A 14 -21.04 -0.97 -30.66
N LEU A 15 -21.19 -2.30 -30.83
CA LEU A 15 -21.12 -2.93 -32.16
C LEU A 15 -22.38 -3.66 -32.64
N THR A 16 -23.52 -3.56 -31.93
CA THR A 16 -24.78 -4.21 -32.37
C THR A 16 -25.93 -3.29 -32.77
N ASN A 17 -25.73 -1.97 -32.87
CA ASN A 17 -26.82 -1.09 -33.36
C ASN A 17 -26.33 -0.08 -34.40
N VAL A 18 -26.08 -0.58 -35.61
CA VAL A 18 -26.19 0.22 -36.82
C VAL A 18 -27.16 -0.49 -37.75
N ASN A 19 -28.43 -0.06 -37.72
CA ASN A 19 -29.23 0.36 -38.88
C ASN A 19 -30.74 0.11 -38.70
N CYS A 20 -31.43 1.04 -38.04
CA CYS A 20 -32.85 1.30 -38.32
C CYS A 20 -33.05 2.81 -38.41
N CYS A 21 -33.12 3.30 -39.65
CA CYS A 21 -33.88 4.50 -39.98
C CYS A 21 -35.31 4.34 -39.44
N MET A 22 -35.66 5.08 -38.38
CA MET A 22 -37.04 5.54 -38.15
C MET A 22 -36.98 6.93 -37.54
N SER A 23 -37.53 7.85 -38.32
CA SER A 23 -37.88 9.20 -37.93
C SER A 23 -39.09 9.14 -36.99
N SER A 24 -38.93 9.59 -35.74
CA SER A 24 -40.04 9.92 -34.85
C SER A 24 -39.63 10.92 -33.77
N LYS A 25 -39.96 12.19 -34.06
CA LYS A 25 -40.52 13.23 -33.17
C LYS A 25 -39.97 13.37 -31.74
N PRO A 26 -39.34 14.51 -31.39
CA PRO A 26 -39.04 14.83 -30.00
C PRO A 26 -40.31 15.35 -29.31
N THR A 27 -40.78 14.64 -28.29
CA THR A 27 -41.67 15.23 -27.28
C THR A 27 -41.41 14.52 -25.96
N ASP A 28 -40.25 14.80 -25.35
CA ASP A 28 -40.08 14.64 -23.91
C ASP A 28 -39.83 16.02 -23.31
N PRO A 29 -40.56 16.41 -22.25
CA PRO A 29 -40.38 17.70 -21.60
C PRO A 29 -38.99 17.77 -20.93
N PRO A 30 -38.43 18.97 -20.78
CA PRO A 30 -37.13 19.15 -20.15
C PRO A 30 -37.17 18.62 -18.71
N VAL A 31 -36.38 17.58 -18.44
CA VAL A 31 -36.11 17.13 -17.08
C VAL A 31 -35.27 18.21 -16.41
N VAL A 32 -35.92 18.97 -15.53
CA VAL A 32 -35.27 19.97 -14.67
C VAL A 32 -34.40 19.22 -13.66
N PRO A 33 -33.09 19.54 -13.56
CA PRO A 33 -32.25 18.95 -12.53
C PRO A 33 -32.70 19.48 -11.15
N THR A 34 -33.21 18.59 -10.30
CA THR A 34 -33.46 18.88 -8.89
C THR A 34 -32.11 19.01 -8.17
N SER A 35 -31.67 20.25 -7.94
CA SER A 35 -30.48 20.52 -7.15
C SER A 35 -30.81 20.38 -5.66
N THR A 36 -30.34 19.30 -5.03
CA THR A 36 -30.42 19.15 -3.57
C THR A 36 -29.29 19.95 -2.93
N THR A 37 -29.62 21.11 -2.35
CA THR A 37 -28.66 21.93 -1.61
C THR A 37 -28.50 21.34 -0.21
N ILE A 38 -27.34 20.74 0.05
CA ILE A 38 -26.99 20.22 1.39
C ILE A 38 -26.31 21.35 2.15
N SER A 39 -26.95 21.82 3.22
CA SER A 39 -26.42 22.87 4.09
C SER A 39 -25.22 22.36 4.88
N PRO A 40 -24.08 23.07 4.91
CA PRO A 40 -22.92 22.66 5.70
C PRO A 40 -23.21 22.80 7.20
N SER A 41 -23.12 21.68 7.92
CA SER A 41 -23.16 21.67 9.40
C SER A 41 -21.74 21.87 9.94
N THR A 42 -21.48 23.05 10.49
CA THR A 42 -20.21 23.41 11.11
C THR A 42 -20.14 22.77 12.50
N SER A 43 -19.30 21.74 12.65
CA SER A 43 -19.02 21.13 13.96
C SER A 43 -17.77 21.78 14.57
N THR A 44 -17.96 22.62 15.57
CA THR A 44 -16.89 23.27 16.34
C THR A 44 -16.30 22.27 17.34
N THR A 45 -15.02 21.94 17.21
CA THR A 45 -14.30 21.08 18.17
C THR A 45 -13.38 21.92 19.05
N THR A 46 -13.73 22.06 20.32
CA THR A 46 -12.93 22.76 21.33
C THR A 46 -11.83 21.82 21.83
N SER A 47 -10.57 22.20 21.63
CA SER A 47 -9.42 21.45 22.15
C SER A 47 -8.99 22.02 23.51
N THR A 48 -9.10 21.22 24.57
CA THR A 48 -8.67 21.57 25.92
C THR A 48 -7.22 21.13 26.12
N THR A 49 -6.30 22.09 26.27
CA THR A 49 -4.88 21.81 26.56
C THR A 49 -4.65 21.93 28.07
N THR A 50 -4.31 20.82 28.72
CA THR A 50 -3.88 20.79 30.12
C THR A 50 -2.36 20.69 30.18
N SER A 51 -1.71 21.74 30.69
CA SER A 51 -0.27 21.76 30.99
C SER A 51 0.05 20.94 32.24
N PRO A 52 1.13 20.12 32.25
CA PRO A 52 1.55 19.40 33.45
C PRO A 52 2.30 20.32 34.42
N THR A 53 1.84 20.37 35.67
CA THR A 53 2.47 21.08 36.78
C THR A 53 3.66 20.26 37.31
N THR A 54 4.86 20.85 37.31
CA THR A 54 6.06 20.25 37.90
C THR A 54 6.17 20.62 39.37
N SER A 55 6.05 19.65 40.26
CA SER A 55 6.30 19.83 41.70
C SER A 55 7.76 19.49 42.02
N THR A 56 8.52 20.48 42.46
CA THR A 56 9.91 20.34 42.90
C THR A 56 9.94 20.08 44.41
N THR A 57 10.18 18.83 44.80
CA THR A 57 10.41 18.47 46.21
C THR A 57 11.91 18.55 46.49
N THR A 58 12.30 19.45 47.39
CA THR A 58 13.68 19.59 47.89
C THR A 58 13.81 18.86 49.23
N THR A 59 14.61 17.80 49.24
CA THR A 59 14.95 17.03 50.46
C THR A 59 16.36 17.44 50.92
N PRO A 60 16.57 17.79 52.20
CA PRO A 60 17.88 18.14 52.72
C PRO A 60 18.77 16.89 52.80
N THR A 61 19.99 17.01 52.27
CA THR A 61 20.98 15.93 52.23
C THR A 61 21.94 16.05 53.41
N THR A 62 22.01 15.01 54.23
CA THR A 62 22.95 14.87 55.35
C THR A 62 24.29 14.36 54.82
N SER A 63 25.33 15.17 54.94
CA SER A 63 26.69 14.81 54.51
C SER A 63 27.30 13.75 55.43
N THR A 64 27.37 12.51 54.97
CA THR A 64 28.11 11.44 55.64
C THR A 64 29.37 11.15 54.83
N THR A 65 30.54 11.38 55.42
CA THR A 65 31.85 11.13 54.81
C THR A 65 32.14 9.63 54.85
N THR A 66 31.95 8.96 53.71
CA THR A 66 32.31 7.56 53.52
C THR A 66 33.54 7.44 52.62
N THR A 67 34.51 6.66 53.07
CA THR A 67 35.75 6.31 52.37
C THR A 67 35.42 5.63 51.03
N PRO A 68 36.05 6.03 49.91
CA PRO A 68 35.69 5.52 48.59
C PRO A 68 36.26 4.11 48.41
N THR A 69 35.40 3.10 48.51
CA THR A 69 35.71 1.74 48.05
C THR A 69 35.44 1.67 46.55
N THR A 70 36.49 1.52 45.74
CA THR A 70 36.38 1.40 44.28
C THR A 70 35.84 0.01 43.92
N SER A 71 34.52 -0.12 43.88
CA SER A 71 33.85 -1.31 43.34
C SER A 71 33.71 -1.16 41.83
N THR A 72 34.45 -1.96 41.08
CA THR A 72 34.36 -2.05 39.62
C THR A 72 33.05 -2.74 39.24
N THR A 73 31.99 -1.98 39.04
CA THR A 73 30.71 -2.50 38.53
C THR A 73 30.85 -2.76 37.04
N THR A 74 31.05 -4.02 36.67
CA THR A 74 30.97 -4.46 35.27
C THR A 74 29.51 -4.45 34.85
N THR A 75 29.06 -3.33 34.30
CA THR A 75 27.73 -3.22 33.69
C THR A 75 27.75 -4.00 32.37
N THR A 76 27.28 -5.25 32.41
CA THR A 76 27.02 -6.04 31.20
C THR A 76 25.81 -5.45 30.50
N THR A 77 26.06 -4.56 29.54
CA THR A 77 25.00 -4.05 28.65
C THR A 77 24.61 -5.15 27.69
N THR A 78 23.53 -5.86 28.01
CA THR A 78 22.89 -6.78 27.07
C THR A 78 22.27 -5.94 25.97
N VAL A 79 22.96 -5.84 24.83
CA VAL A 79 22.38 -5.26 23.61
C VAL A 79 21.32 -6.23 23.14
N SER A 80 20.07 -6.01 23.55
CA SER A 80 18.93 -6.66 22.93
C SER A 80 18.88 -6.19 21.49
N THR A 81 19.40 -7.01 20.58
CA THR A 81 19.20 -6.84 19.14
C THR A 81 17.70 -6.80 18.92
N ILE A 82 17.17 -5.62 18.55
CA ILE A 82 15.77 -5.48 18.17
C ILE A 82 15.56 -6.42 16.98
N THR A 83 14.91 -7.55 17.24
CA THR A 83 14.52 -8.50 16.21
C THR A 83 13.49 -7.77 15.35
N SER A 84 13.90 -7.27 14.19
CA SER A 84 12.97 -6.74 13.19
C SER A 84 12.23 -7.91 12.53
N CYS A 85 11.19 -7.62 11.75
CA CYS A 85 10.57 -8.62 10.88
C CYS A 85 11.54 -9.00 9.74
N VAL A 86 12.53 -9.82 10.06
CA VAL A 86 13.54 -10.28 9.10
C VAL A 86 12.85 -11.15 8.05
N LYS A 87 13.32 -11.04 6.80
CA LYS A 87 12.91 -11.96 5.73
C LYS A 87 13.10 -13.41 6.21
N LYS A 88 12.08 -14.23 6.04
CA LYS A 88 12.12 -15.67 6.30
C LYS A 88 12.36 -16.40 4.98
N ASP A 89 13.16 -17.46 5.01
CA ASP A 89 13.40 -18.28 3.82
C ASP A 89 12.07 -18.78 3.23
N ASN A 90 11.96 -18.69 1.90
CA ASN A 90 10.77 -19.05 1.13
C ASN A 90 9.49 -18.29 1.54
N LYS A 91 9.61 -17.11 2.14
CA LYS A 91 8.46 -16.23 2.45
C LYS A 91 8.75 -14.82 1.96
N VAL A 92 7.74 -14.19 1.40
CA VAL A 92 7.77 -12.74 1.21
C VAL A 92 7.21 -12.07 2.46
N ASN A 93 7.74 -10.92 2.84
CA ASN A 93 7.16 -10.05 3.87
C ASN A 93 6.60 -8.77 3.25
N LEU A 94 5.52 -8.27 3.83
CA LEU A 94 4.88 -7.02 3.40
C LEU A 94 4.31 -6.33 4.63
N TYR A 95 4.62 -5.04 4.76
CA TYR A 95 3.92 -4.16 5.69
C TYR A 95 2.62 -3.68 5.06
N VAL A 96 1.49 -3.96 5.71
CA VAL A 96 0.15 -3.58 5.26
C VAL A 96 -0.42 -2.59 6.25
N ASP A 97 -0.43 -1.32 5.89
CA ASP A 97 -0.93 -0.27 6.78
C ASP A 97 -2.44 -0.45 7.03
N PRO A 98 -2.95 -0.27 8.27
CA PRO A 98 -4.37 -0.44 8.57
C PRO A 98 -5.29 0.45 7.73
N SER A 99 -4.79 1.54 7.15
CA SER A 99 -5.54 2.39 6.22
C SER A 99 -6.05 1.68 4.97
N VAL A 100 -5.47 0.54 4.57
CA VAL A 100 -5.96 -0.24 3.41
C VAL A 100 -7.14 -1.15 3.75
N ALA A 101 -7.52 -1.28 5.02
CA ALA A 101 -8.64 -2.14 5.40
C ALA A 101 -9.95 -1.68 4.73
N GLY A 102 -10.63 -2.62 4.09
CA GLY A 102 -11.83 -2.37 3.27
C GLY A 102 -11.54 -1.88 1.84
N SER A 103 -10.27 -1.68 1.49
CA SER A 103 -9.82 -1.33 0.14
C SER A 103 -9.40 -2.57 -0.68
N GLU A 104 -9.51 -3.76 -0.07
CA GLU A 104 -9.20 -5.04 -0.69
C GLU A 104 -10.26 -5.48 -1.70
N ASN A 105 -9.80 -6.00 -2.84
CA ASN A 105 -10.63 -6.65 -3.83
C ASN A 105 -10.06 -8.03 -4.19
N ALA A 106 -10.51 -9.04 -3.45
CA ALA A 106 -10.09 -10.42 -3.65
C ALA A 106 -10.54 -11.02 -5.00
N ALA A 107 -11.52 -10.41 -5.68
CA ALA A 107 -12.09 -10.96 -6.92
C ALA A 107 -11.17 -10.82 -8.14
N ILE A 108 -10.18 -9.92 -8.09
CA ILE A 108 -9.36 -9.57 -9.27
C ILE A 108 -8.08 -10.44 -9.39
N GLY A 109 -7.51 -10.90 -8.28
CA GLY A 109 -6.26 -11.67 -8.28
C GLY A 109 -6.18 -12.82 -7.27
N GLY A 110 -7.26 -13.04 -6.53
CA GLY A 110 -7.31 -13.92 -5.37
C GLY A 110 -6.97 -13.20 -4.07
N SER A 111 -6.96 -13.97 -2.98
CA SER A 111 -6.56 -13.52 -1.65
C SER A 111 -5.67 -14.58 -1.02
N LYS A 112 -4.56 -14.15 -0.42
CA LYS A 112 -3.73 -15.00 0.45
C LYS A 112 -3.78 -14.46 1.87
N THR A 113 -4.07 -15.35 2.81
CA THR A 113 -3.91 -15.07 4.23
C THR A 113 -2.43 -15.12 4.59
N GLY A 114 -1.89 -14.01 5.11
CA GLY A 114 -0.52 -13.95 5.61
C GLY A 114 -0.42 -14.34 7.08
N THR A 115 0.73 -14.84 7.48
CA THR A 115 1.09 -15.06 8.89
C THR A 115 1.63 -13.77 9.48
N ALA A 116 1.08 -13.32 10.61
CA ALA A 116 1.56 -12.11 11.27
C ALA A 116 3.04 -12.23 11.69
N CYS A 117 3.73 -11.10 11.72
CA CYS A 117 5.04 -10.99 12.33
C CYS A 117 4.91 -10.63 13.81
N ASP A 118 5.58 -11.37 14.69
CA ASP A 118 5.44 -11.21 16.15
C ASP A 118 5.93 -9.85 16.67
N VAL A 119 6.80 -9.17 15.93
CA VAL A 119 7.45 -7.90 16.33
C VAL A 119 6.88 -6.67 15.61
N CYS A 120 6.01 -6.86 14.62
CA CYS A 120 5.30 -5.78 13.94
C CYS A 120 3.91 -6.25 13.49
N ALA A 121 2.87 -5.74 14.14
CA ALA A 121 1.48 -6.17 13.96
C ALA A 121 0.99 -6.07 12.50
N ASN A 122 1.49 -5.08 11.77
CA ASN A 122 1.07 -4.80 10.39
C ASN A 122 1.96 -5.48 9.34
N THR A 123 3.04 -6.15 9.75
CA THR A 123 3.87 -6.92 8.82
C THR A 123 3.38 -8.36 8.78
N LYS A 124 3.19 -8.88 7.57
CA LYS A 124 2.75 -10.26 7.33
C LYS A 124 3.71 -10.99 6.40
N TYR A 125 3.86 -12.29 6.61
CA TYR A 125 4.58 -13.21 5.75
C TYR A 125 3.59 -13.97 4.86
N PHE A 126 3.92 -14.14 3.59
CA PHE A 126 3.09 -14.86 2.62
C PHE A 126 3.90 -15.94 1.91
N ASP A 127 3.23 -17.04 1.60
CA ASP A 127 3.78 -18.04 0.70
C ASP A 127 3.91 -17.47 -0.72
N PRO A 128 5.05 -17.68 -1.40
CA PRO A 128 5.21 -17.26 -2.77
C PRO A 128 4.24 -17.99 -3.69
N ALA A 129 3.94 -17.37 -4.82
CA ALA A 129 3.38 -18.06 -5.96
C ALA A 129 4.45 -18.95 -6.62
N THR A 130 4.00 -20.02 -7.28
CA THR A 130 4.88 -20.98 -7.95
C THR A 130 5.33 -20.50 -9.33
N ASN A 131 4.56 -19.63 -9.98
CA ASN A 131 4.83 -19.13 -11.31
C ASN A 131 5.46 -17.74 -11.25
N SER A 132 6.42 -17.46 -12.13
CA SER A 132 6.99 -16.12 -12.28
C SER A 132 6.06 -15.16 -13.03
N LYS A 133 5.07 -15.68 -13.76
CA LYS A 133 4.07 -14.88 -14.48
C LYS A 133 2.76 -14.84 -13.71
N PHE A 134 2.16 -13.66 -13.61
CA PHE A 134 0.83 -13.54 -13.05
C PHE A 134 -0.23 -14.02 -14.04
N THR A 135 -1.08 -14.95 -13.64
CA THR A 135 -2.11 -15.56 -14.49
C THR A 135 -3.54 -15.19 -14.07
N GLY A 136 -3.66 -14.18 -13.20
CA GLY A 136 -4.93 -13.78 -12.58
C GLY A 136 -5.24 -14.47 -11.26
N THR A 137 -4.33 -15.30 -10.72
CA THR A 137 -4.49 -15.97 -9.43
C THR A 137 -3.19 -15.96 -8.63
N GLY A 138 -3.28 -16.24 -7.32
CA GLY A 138 -2.12 -16.35 -6.45
C GLY A 138 -1.58 -15.02 -5.92
N ALA A 139 -2.30 -13.91 -6.14
CA ALA A 139 -1.97 -12.64 -5.51
C ALA A 139 -2.30 -12.64 -4.01
N ILE A 140 -1.61 -11.79 -3.25
CA ILE A 140 -1.94 -11.49 -1.85
C ILE A 140 -3.32 -10.85 -1.79
N ASN A 141 -3.53 -9.78 -2.56
CA ASN A 141 -4.80 -9.13 -2.78
C ASN A 141 -4.66 -8.09 -3.91
N THR A 142 -5.78 -7.49 -4.30
CA THR A 142 -5.77 -6.24 -5.09
C THR A 142 -6.26 -5.10 -4.22
N TYR A 143 -5.62 -3.94 -4.31
CA TYR A 143 -5.95 -2.77 -3.51
C TYR A 143 -6.28 -1.59 -4.42
N SER A 144 -7.39 -0.91 -4.12
CA SER A 144 -7.77 0.36 -4.72
C SER A 144 -8.22 1.27 -3.59
N CYS A 145 -7.52 2.37 -3.36
CA CYS A 145 -7.85 3.22 -2.24
C CYS A 145 -9.13 4.05 -2.50
N PRO A 146 -9.87 4.44 -1.46
CA PRO A 146 -11.05 5.29 -1.61
C PRO A 146 -10.68 6.68 -2.18
N THR A 147 -11.61 7.30 -2.89
CA THR A 147 -11.45 8.67 -3.42
C THR A 147 -10.98 9.64 -2.33
N GLY A 148 -9.95 10.44 -2.64
CA GLY A 148 -9.35 11.40 -1.70
C GLY A 148 -8.30 10.79 -0.75
N LYS A 149 -8.07 9.48 -0.80
CA LYS A 149 -6.98 8.80 -0.07
C LYS A 149 -6.05 8.12 -1.08
N PRO A 150 -4.94 8.74 -1.49
CA PRO A 150 -4.12 8.17 -2.54
C PRO A 150 -3.48 6.84 -2.11
N LEU A 151 -3.41 5.87 -3.02
CA LEU A 151 -2.57 4.69 -2.88
C LEU A 151 -1.10 5.10 -2.77
N CYS A 152 -0.43 4.57 -1.75
CA CYS A 152 1.01 4.71 -1.56
C CYS A 152 1.66 3.33 -1.53
N LEU A 153 2.68 3.15 -2.38
CA LEU A 153 3.49 1.95 -2.47
C LEU A 153 4.93 2.30 -2.16
N CYS A 154 5.59 1.52 -1.31
CA CYS A 154 7.01 1.73 -1.03
C CYS A 154 7.82 0.48 -1.33
N ASP A 155 9.02 0.68 -1.88
CA ASP A 155 10.08 -0.34 -1.91
C ASP A 155 10.86 -0.30 -0.59
N ALA A 156 12.08 -0.85 -0.54
CA ALA A 156 12.90 -0.86 0.67
C ALA A 156 13.35 0.55 1.17
N THR A 157 13.25 1.57 0.33
CA THR A 157 13.83 2.91 0.56
C THR A 157 12.91 4.05 0.11
N LYS A 158 12.13 3.85 -0.94
CA LYS A 158 11.38 4.89 -1.64
C LYS A 158 9.90 4.59 -1.69
N CYS A 159 9.09 5.63 -1.56
CA CYS A 159 7.65 5.59 -1.72
C CYS A 159 7.18 6.31 -2.97
N TYR A 160 6.12 5.79 -3.54
CA TYR A 160 5.47 6.22 -4.75
C TYR A 160 3.98 6.37 -4.48
N LYS A 161 3.37 7.41 -5.04
CA LYS A 161 1.96 7.74 -4.87
C LYS A 161 1.23 7.57 -6.20
N GLU A 162 -0.01 7.10 -6.19
CA GLU A 162 -0.82 7.08 -7.41
C GLU A 162 -0.91 8.45 -8.10
N THR A 163 -0.96 8.43 -9.43
CA THR A 163 -1.16 9.63 -10.26
C THR A 163 -2.64 9.90 -10.56
N ALA A 164 -3.51 8.91 -10.37
CA ALA A 164 -4.95 8.99 -10.56
C ALA A 164 -5.69 8.07 -9.58
N ASP A 165 -6.94 8.41 -9.25
CA ASP A 165 -7.81 7.64 -8.34
C ASP A 165 -8.32 6.32 -8.92
N THR A 166 -8.10 6.10 -10.21
CA THR A 166 -8.42 4.85 -10.91
C THR A 166 -7.30 3.81 -10.85
N VAL A 167 -6.16 4.18 -10.25
CA VAL A 167 -5.01 3.29 -10.11
C VAL A 167 -5.30 2.28 -9.00
N SER A 168 -5.12 1.01 -9.32
CA SER A 168 -5.15 -0.09 -8.36
C SER A 168 -3.91 -0.96 -8.53
N VAL A 169 -3.62 -1.77 -7.52
CA VAL A 169 -2.43 -2.63 -7.51
C VAL A 169 -2.78 -4.03 -7.03
N THR A 170 -2.42 -5.04 -7.82
CA THR A 170 -2.43 -6.43 -7.40
C THR A 170 -1.05 -6.80 -6.87
N LEU A 171 -0.97 -7.19 -5.60
CA LEU A 171 0.30 -7.56 -4.94
C LEU A 171 0.59 -9.04 -5.15
N TYR A 172 1.62 -9.37 -5.92
CA TYR A 172 1.97 -10.73 -6.29
C TYR A 172 3.24 -11.21 -5.56
N PRO A 173 3.15 -12.23 -4.68
CA PRO A 173 4.30 -12.72 -3.93
C PRO A 173 5.11 -13.70 -4.79
N TYR A 174 6.40 -13.47 -5.01
CA TYR A 174 7.24 -14.40 -5.77
C TYR A 174 8.68 -14.46 -5.25
N CYS A 175 9.28 -15.65 -5.32
CA CYS A 175 10.67 -15.89 -4.95
C CYS A 175 11.46 -16.37 -6.18
N THR A 176 12.56 -15.69 -6.50
CA THR A 176 13.52 -16.14 -7.53
C THR A 176 14.42 -17.25 -6.97
N SER A 177 14.65 -17.22 -5.66
CA SER A 177 15.37 -18.22 -4.87
C SER A 177 14.82 -18.22 -3.45
N ALA A 178 15.21 -19.18 -2.62
CA ALA A 178 14.74 -19.28 -1.24
C ALA A 178 15.01 -18.01 -0.40
N THR A 179 16.07 -17.26 -0.73
CA THR A 179 16.50 -16.06 -0.01
C THR A 179 16.12 -14.75 -0.71
N ASP A 180 15.70 -14.79 -1.97
CA ASP A 180 15.26 -13.60 -2.73
C ASP A 180 13.77 -13.68 -3.05
N CYS A 181 13.00 -13.42 -1.99
CA CYS A 181 11.55 -13.33 -1.99
C CYS A 181 11.12 -11.87 -1.92
N ASN A 182 10.26 -11.44 -2.85
CA ASN A 182 9.72 -10.08 -2.89
C ASN A 182 8.22 -10.10 -3.26
N VAL A 183 7.49 -9.08 -2.83
CA VAL A 183 6.16 -8.78 -3.38
C VAL A 183 6.35 -7.86 -4.58
N TYR A 184 5.68 -8.18 -5.69
CA TYR A 184 5.69 -7.38 -6.91
C TYR A 184 4.33 -6.70 -7.09
N GLY A 185 4.34 -5.40 -7.38
CA GLY A 185 3.13 -4.63 -7.67
C GLY A 185 2.77 -4.73 -9.15
N ILE A 186 1.59 -5.28 -9.45
CA ILE A 186 1.00 -5.29 -10.79
C ILE A 186 -0.02 -4.16 -10.83
N ILE A 187 0.32 -3.10 -11.53
CA ILE A 187 -0.50 -1.88 -11.61
C ILE A 187 -1.60 -2.08 -12.64
N ASP A 188 -2.81 -1.65 -12.30
CA ASP A 188 -3.96 -1.57 -13.19
C ASP A 188 -4.51 -0.14 -13.14
N ALA A 189 -4.67 0.48 -14.30
CA ALA A 189 -5.10 1.87 -14.42
C ALA A 189 -5.91 2.06 -15.71
N GLN A 190 -6.71 3.13 -15.78
CA GLN A 190 -7.50 3.42 -16.99
C GLN A 190 -6.65 3.86 -18.20
N LYS A 191 -5.45 4.40 -17.96
CA LYS A 191 -4.52 4.84 -19.01
C LYS A 191 -3.14 4.24 -18.77
N ASP A 192 -2.44 3.93 -19.85
CA ASP A 192 -1.06 3.42 -19.80
C ASP A 192 -0.03 4.41 -19.23
N THR A 193 -0.41 5.69 -19.17
CA THR A 193 0.38 6.77 -18.56
C THR A 193 0.12 6.97 -17.07
N ASP A 194 -0.97 6.39 -16.55
CA ASP A 194 -1.31 6.47 -15.13
C ASP A 194 -0.62 5.32 -14.36
N GLY A 195 -0.32 5.54 -13.09
CA GLY A 195 0.36 4.55 -12.27
C GLY A 195 0.80 5.14 -10.95
N VAL A 196 2.01 4.82 -10.48
CA VAL A 196 2.58 5.44 -9.27
C VAL A 196 3.84 6.25 -9.59
N ALA A 197 3.93 7.43 -8.97
CA ALA A 197 4.92 8.46 -9.19
C ALA A 197 5.70 8.82 -7.91
N GLY A 198 6.93 9.31 -8.09
CA GLY A 198 7.70 9.93 -7.02
C GLY A 198 7.23 11.35 -6.69
N ALA A 199 8.10 12.13 -6.05
CA ALA A 199 7.76 13.51 -5.64
C ALA A 199 7.48 14.46 -6.82
N ASN A 200 8.01 14.17 -8.01
CA ASN A 200 7.83 14.98 -9.22
C ASN A 200 6.46 14.78 -9.92
N GLY A 201 5.65 13.81 -9.45
CA GLY A 201 4.34 13.50 -10.04
C GLY A 201 4.39 12.79 -11.40
N VAL A 202 5.57 12.47 -11.92
CA VAL A 202 5.72 11.70 -13.16
C VAL A 202 5.65 10.21 -12.83
N ALA A 203 4.73 9.49 -13.47
CA ALA A 203 4.56 8.05 -13.25
C ALA A 203 5.86 7.30 -13.59
N VAL A 204 6.36 6.53 -12.62
CA VAL A 204 7.57 5.71 -12.75
C VAL A 204 7.22 4.27 -13.06
N TRP A 205 6.13 3.80 -12.44
CA TRP A 205 5.61 2.46 -12.64
C TRP A 205 4.19 2.60 -13.19
N THR A 206 3.95 2.05 -14.38
CA THR A 206 2.66 2.11 -15.08
C THR A 206 2.29 0.71 -15.57
N PRO A 207 1.04 0.46 -16.01
CA PRO A 207 0.69 -0.83 -16.62
C PRO A 207 1.35 -1.04 -17.99
N ALA A 208 1.92 0.01 -18.59
CA ALA A 208 2.61 -0.08 -19.87
C ALA A 208 3.75 -1.10 -19.80
N ASN A 209 3.92 -1.86 -20.88
CA ASN A 209 4.98 -2.87 -21.03
C ASN A 209 4.92 -4.03 -20.01
N THR A 210 3.81 -4.22 -19.29
CA THR A 210 3.63 -5.39 -18.41
C THR A 210 3.12 -6.63 -19.13
N LEU A 211 2.72 -6.49 -20.40
CA LEU A 211 2.20 -7.56 -21.25
C LEU A 211 3.12 -7.77 -22.46
N ASP A 212 3.22 -9.01 -22.94
CA ASP A 212 3.83 -9.31 -24.23
C ASP A 212 2.85 -9.12 -25.41
N SER A 213 3.31 -9.41 -26.63
CA SER A 213 2.50 -9.30 -27.85
C SER A 213 1.28 -10.21 -27.89
N ASN A 214 1.19 -11.21 -27.00
CA ASN A 214 0.05 -12.11 -26.88
C ASN A 214 -0.92 -11.68 -25.77
N PHE A 215 -0.69 -10.52 -25.15
CA PHE A 215 -1.42 -10.04 -23.98
C PHE A 215 -1.24 -10.92 -22.73
N ASP A 216 -0.14 -11.67 -22.65
CA ASP A 216 0.23 -12.40 -21.44
C ASP A 216 1.14 -11.54 -20.57
N PHE A 217 1.00 -11.64 -19.25
CA PHE A 217 1.90 -10.94 -18.33
C PHE A 217 3.34 -11.42 -18.50
N LEU A 218 4.26 -10.45 -18.55
CA LEU A 218 5.68 -10.73 -18.45
C LEU A 218 6.02 -11.33 -17.08
N PRO A 219 7.14 -12.06 -16.94
CA PRO A 219 7.60 -12.52 -15.64
C PRO A 219 7.79 -11.33 -14.69
N VAL A 220 7.33 -11.44 -13.43
CA VAL A 220 7.46 -10.37 -12.43
C VAL A 220 8.90 -10.00 -12.10
N THR A 221 9.84 -10.86 -12.50
CA THR A 221 11.29 -10.66 -12.39
C THR A 221 11.88 -9.84 -13.54
N THR A 222 11.07 -9.42 -14.52
CA THR A 222 11.54 -8.59 -15.64
C THR A 222 11.97 -7.23 -15.09
N ALA A 223 13.23 -6.88 -15.35
CA ALA A 223 13.83 -5.67 -14.81
C ALA A 223 13.06 -4.42 -15.24
N ASN A 224 12.81 -3.52 -14.29
CA ASN A 224 12.10 -2.25 -14.51
C ASN A 224 10.67 -2.37 -15.06
N THR A 225 10.06 -3.57 -15.00
CA THR A 225 8.65 -3.75 -15.40
C THR A 225 7.72 -3.71 -14.19
N TYR A 226 8.11 -4.33 -13.07
CA TYR A 226 7.29 -4.42 -11.86
C TYR A 226 8.05 -3.87 -10.65
N MET A 227 7.35 -3.07 -9.84
CA MET A 227 7.88 -2.54 -8.60
C MET A 227 7.99 -3.64 -7.54
N LYS A 228 9.10 -3.69 -6.81
CA LYS A 228 9.19 -4.46 -5.56
C LYS A 228 8.53 -3.67 -4.43
N VAL A 229 7.49 -4.21 -3.83
CA VAL A 229 6.70 -3.56 -2.77
C VAL A 229 7.09 -4.15 -1.43
N SER A 230 7.52 -3.30 -0.50
CA SER A 230 7.77 -3.63 0.91
C SER A 230 6.64 -3.17 1.82
N ALA A 231 5.91 -2.12 1.41
CA ALA A 231 4.83 -1.53 2.19
C ALA A 231 3.74 -0.91 1.30
N ILE A 232 2.50 -0.94 1.80
CA ILE A 232 1.32 -0.35 1.16
C ILE A 232 0.46 0.41 2.17
N SER A 233 -0.11 1.55 1.76
CA SER A 233 -1.10 2.31 2.54
C SER A 233 -2.08 3.08 1.65
N CYS A 234 -3.16 3.59 2.25
CA CYS A 234 -4.07 4.55 1.64
C CYS A 234 -4.04 5.88 2.41
N GLY A 235 -3.79 7.00 1.73
CA GLY A 235 -3.91 8.35 2.28
C GLY A 235 -2.58 9.09 2.50
N THR A 236 -1.64 8.48 3.23
CA THR A 236 -0.37 9.15 3.60
C THR A 236 0.81 8.55 2.81
N CYS A 237 1.62 9.39 2.18
CA CYS A 237 2.82 8.99 1.45
C CYS A 237 3.95 9.99 1.75
N PRO A 238 5.10 9.57 2.32
CA PRO A 238 5.53 8.20 2.58
C PRO A 238 4.76 7.55 3.74
N ILE A 239 4.83 6.22 3.82
CA ILE A 239 4.17 5.44 4.88
C ILE A 239 4.87 5.71 6.20
N ALA A 240 4.12 6.23 7.18
CA ALA A 240 4.62 6.49 8.52
C ALA A 240 4.75 5.17 9.30
N VAL A 241 5.91 4.52 9.20
CA VAL A 241 6.24 3.38 10.07
C VAL A 241 6.68 3.89 11.43
N THR A 242 5.82 3.72 12.44
CA THR A 242 6.08 4.17 13.81
C THR A 242 7.12 3.32 14.55
N SER A 243 7.46 2.14 14.01
CA SER A 243 8.49 1.26 14.57
C SER A 243 9.48 0.81 13.50
N THR A 244 10.77 1.00 13.79
CA THR A 244 11.89 0.47 12.98
C THR A 244 11.93 -1.07 12.99
N SER A 245 11.16 -1.74 13.85
CA SER A 245 10.98 -3.20 13.81
C SER A 245 10.18 -3.67 12.58
N CYS A 246 9.38 -2.78 11.98
CA CYS A 246 8.51 -3.08 10.85
C CYS A 246 9.20 -2.95 9.50
N LEU A 247 9.99 -1.89 9.33
CA LEU A 247 10.82 -1.66 8.15
C LEU A 247 12.20 -1.18 8.61
N PRO A 248 13.29 -1.76 8.10
CA PRO A 248 14.64 -1.49 8.58
C PRO A 248 15.15 -0.08 8.22
N THR A 249 14.47 0.61 7.30
CA THR A 249 14.91 1.89 6.74
C THR A 249 13.79 2.91 6.82
N THR A 250 14.13 4.16 7.11
CA THR A 250 13.21 5.29 6.96
C THR A 250 12.84 5.44 5.49
N LEU A 251 11.54 5.50 5.21
CA LEU A 251 11.02 5.65 3.86
C LEU A 251 10.95 7.12 3.47
N THR A 252 11.40 7.45 2.26
CA THR A 252 11.27 8.78 1.67
C THR A 252 10.47 8.73 0.38
N MET A 253 9.88 9.85 -0.06
CA MET A 253 9.34 9.90 -1.42
C MET A 253 10.46 9.71 -2.46
N ALA A 254 10.15 9.02 -3.55
CA ALA A 254 11.08 8.69 -4.62
C ALA A 254 11.57 9.91 -5.42
#